data_AF-A0A2H6K2R9-F1
#
_entry.id   AF-A0A2H6K2R9-F1
#
_cell.length_a   1.000
_cell.length_b   1.000
_cell.length_c   1.000
_cell.angle_alpha   90.00
_cell.angle_beta   90.00
_cell.angle_gamma   90.00
#
_symmetry.space_group_name_H-M   'P 1'
#
loop_
_entity.id
_entity.type
_entity.pdbx_description
1 polymer ?
#
loop_
_entity_poly.entity_id
_entity_poly.type
_entity_poly.pdbx_seq_one_letter_code
_entity_poly.pdbx_strand_id
1 'polypeptide(L)'
;MAALLPGDHIGSVENGKEAAISINAARFNRNLLIFLIACEIFLVIIDATINYSRWIDISAIRRLSNIAREDGVGTWFMSTQTLLAGLTLLLIFLVQRGRGVRRRVLAGWLLLAGFFIWMAVDDASQIHERLGSTFKAAVEASGDGPATGLGRVLDVFPSYPWQLILMPVFALAGLFLLNFLWDQLDDNRARVKLIAALGCFAVAVGLDFIEGLEPENSFNLYAIIKGSTALSGDFVDHFSKSLEETLEMLGMTIFLSIFFLYLSRAGRFLVEFTGVTRPTGNG
;
A
#
# COMPACT_ATOMS: atom_id res chain seq x y z
N MET A 1 11.36 -9.19 68.05
CA MET A 1 12.60 -8.94 68.80
C MET A 1 13.68 -9.81 68.18
N ALA A 2 14.81 -9.21 67.78
CA ALA A 2 15.97 -9.77 67.07
C ALA A 2 15.73 -10.24 65.61
N ALA A 3 16.55 -9.90 64.61
CA ALA A 3 17.71 -9.01 64.54
C ALA A 3 17.90 -8.55 63.09
N LEU A 4 18.26 -7.28 62.92
CA LEU A 4 18.81 -6.71 61.69
C LEU A 4 20.20 -7.30 61.43
N LEU A 5 20.49 -7.64 60.17
CA LEU A 5 21.87 -7.67 59.66
C LEU A 5 22.00 -6.81 58.39
N PRO A 6 23.16 -6.17 58.19
CA PRO A 6 23.35 -5.05 57.29
C PRO A 6 24.01 -5.46 55.98
N GLY A 7 23.66 -4.73 54.92
CA GLY A 7 24.58 -4.40 53.83
C GLY A 7 24.91 -5.54 52.86
N ASP A 8 24.20 -5.55 51.72
CA ASP A 8 24.88 -5.67 50.44
C ASP A 8 24.52 -4.44 49.61
N HIS A 9 25.53 -3.57 49.46
CA HIS A 9 25.54 -2.49 48.49
C HIS A 9 25.53 -3.11 47.09
N ILE A 10 24.34 -3.43 46.57
CA ILE A 10 24.16 -3.47 45.12
C ILE A 10 24.27 -2.02 44.68
N GLY A 11 25.46 -1.69 44.16
CA GLY A 11 25.75 -0.39 43.58
C GLY A 11 24.58 0.03 42.70
N SER A 12 23.99 1.17 43.05
CA SER A 12 23.03 1.86 42.21
C SER A 12 23.68 2.06 40.85
N VAL A 13 23.31 1.23 39.87
CA VAL A 13 23.53 1.54 38.47
C VAL A 13 22.98 2.95 38.28
N GLU A 14 23.85 3.88 37.93
CA GLU A 14 23.51 5.29 37.75
C GLU A 14 22.20 5.39 36.97
N ASN A 15 21.26 6.16 37.50
CA ASN A 15 20.02 6.55 36.84
C ASN A 15 20.35 7.13 35.47
N GLY A 16 20.36 6.26 34.44
CA GLY A 16 20.34 6.69 33.05
C GLY A 16 19.14 7.61 32.92
N LYS A 17 19.36 8.85 32.48
CA LYS A 17 18.29 9.82 32.27
C LYS A 17 17.29 9.19 31.28
N GLU A 18 16.16 8.74 31.79
CA GLU A 18 15.07 8.23 30.96
C GLU A 18 14.58 9.39 30.07
N ALA A 19 14.87 9.30 28.77
CA ALA A 19 14.35 10.23 27.78
C ALA A 19 12.99 9.72 27.30
N ALA A 20 11.90 10.25 27.85
CA ALA A 20 10.55 9.94 27.40
C ALA A 20 10.11 10.91 26.29
N ILE A 21 9.91 10.39 25.06
CA ILE A 21 9.33 11.15 23.96
C ILE A 21 7.82 10.90 23.92
N SER A 22 7.03 11.93 24.22
CA SER A 22 5.56 11.86 24.09
C SER A 22 5.13 12.36 22.71
N ILE A 23 4.34 11.56 21.99
CA ILE A 23 3.83 11.90 20.66
C ILE A 23 2.31 12.05 20.74
N ASN A 24 1.79 13.21 20.34
CA ASN A 24 0.35 13.37 20.17
C ASN A 24 -0.08 12.67 18.87
N ALA A 25 -0.66 11.47 19.01
CA ALA A 25 -1.01 10.63 17.88
C ALA A 25 -1.97 11.29 16.87
N ALA A 26 -2.95 12.07 17.34
CA ALA A 26 -3.89 12.74 16.45
C ALA A 26 -3.21 13.83 15.61
N ARG A 27 -2.35 14.65 16.24
CA ARG A 27 -1.55 15.67 15.54
C ARG A 27 -0.55 15.02 14.59
N PHE A 28 0.13 13.96 15.02
CA PHE A 28 1.08 13.22 14.19
C PHE A 28 0.38 12.62 12.97
N ASN A 29 -0.73 11.91 13.15
CA ASN A 29 -1.50 11.31 12.05
C ASN A 29 -1.97 12.35 11.03
N ARG A 30 -2.44 13.51 11.50
CA ARG A 30 -2.84 14.60 10.61
C ARG A 30 -1.63 15.14 9.82
N ASN A 31 -0.51 15.36 10.49
CA ASN A 31 0.70 15.87 9.83
C ASN A 31 1.27 14.84 8.84
N LEU A 32 1.24 13.55 9.18
CA LEU A 32 1.61 12.46 8.29
C LEU A 32 0.73 12.46 7.04
N LEU A 33 -0.59 12.53 7.20
CA LEU A 33 -1.52 12.57 6.06
C LEU A 33 -1.28 13.79 5.16
N ILE A 34 -1.10 14.99 5.74
CA ILE A 34 -0.78 16.20 4.98
C ILE A 34 0.55 16.05 4.24
N PHE A 35 1.57 15.48 4.90
CA PHE A 35 2.89 15.27 4.31
C PHE A 35 2.82 14.30 3.12
N LEU A 36 2.14 13.16 3.28
CA LEU A 36 2.01 12.17 2.20
C LEU A 36 1.23 12.72 1.01
N ILE A 37 0.11 13.40 1.24
CA ILE A 37 -0.65 14.07 0.16
C ILE A 37 0.21 15.14 -0.53
N ALA A 38 1.02 15.90 0.23
CA ALA A 38 1.93 16.88 -0.37
C ALA A 38 3.01 16.21 -1.23
N CYS A 39 3.52 15.05 -0.82
CA CYS A 39 4.41 14.23 -1.63
C CYS A 39 3.72 13.73 -2.91
N GLU A 40 2.50 13.21 -2.82
CA GLU A 40 1.71 12.76 -3.98
C GLU A 40 1.48 13.89 -4.98
N ILE A 41 1.03 15.06 -4.51
CA ILE A 41 0.86 16.25 -5.35
C ILE A 41 2.19 16.65 -6.00
N PHE A 42 3.29 16.60 -5.25
CA PHE A 42 4.61 16.87 -5.80
C PHE A 42 4.99 15.86 -6.89
N LEU A 43 4.69 14.57 -6.71
CA LEU A 43 4.93 13.51 -7.70
C LEU A 43 4.14 13.76 -9.01
N VAL A 44 2.86 14.14 -8.90
CA VAL A 44 2.04 14.51 -10.07
C VAL A 44 2.59 15.75 -10.79
N ILE A 45 3.06 16.75 -10.03
CA ILE A 45 3.64 17.95 -10.62
C ILE A 45 4.94 17.62 -11.38
N ILE A 46 5.83 16.81 -10.79
CA ILE A 46 7.07 16.44 -11.49
C ILE A 46 6.79 15.56 -12.71
N ASP A 47 5.79 14.68 -12.67
CA ASP A 47 5.37 13.90 -13.83
C ASP A 47 4.91 14.82 -14.97
N ALA A 48 3.94 15.70 -14.68
CA ALA A 48 3.37 16.61 -15.67
C ALA A 48 4.41 17.57 -16.27
N THR A 49 5.36 18.05 -15.46
CA THR A 49 6.34 19.06 -15.88
C THR A 49 7.60 18.42 -16.49
N ILE A 50 8.26 17.51 -15.77
CA ILE A 50 9.53 16.92 -16.19
C ILE A 50 9.29 15.82 -17.22
N ASN A 51 8.41 14.86 -16.94
CA ASN A 51 8.22 13.70 -17.80
C ASN A 51 7.36 14.03 -19.05
N TYR A 52 6.15 14.55 -18.83
CA TYR A 52 5.18 14.81 -19.90
C TYR A 52 5.53 16.06 -20.72
N SER A 53 5.67 17.22 -20.06
CA SER A 53 6.00 18.50 -20.73
C SER A 53 7.46 18.62 -21.16
N ARG A 54 8.31 17.64 -20.81
CA ARG A 54 9.72 17.54 -21.21
C ARG A 54 10.55 18.77 -20.85
N TRP A 55 10.33 19.36 -19.67
CA TRP A 55 11.16 20.48 -19.20
C TRP A 55 12.66 20.10 -19.08
N ILE A 56 12.96 18.81 -18.96
CA ILE A 56 14.32 18.27 -18.95
C ILE A 56 14.42 17.17 -20.02
N ASP A 57 15.25 17.38 -21.04
CA ASP A 57 15.49 16.42 -22.13
C ASP A 57 16.50 15.31 -21.78
N ILE A 58 16.39 14.75 -20.57
CA ILE A 58 17.19 13.61 -20.12
C ILE A 58 16.25 12.44 -19.87
N SER A 59 16.29 11.43 -20.75
CA SER A 59 15.38 10.26 -20.71
C SER A 59 15.35 9.56 -19.35
N ALA A 60 16.50 9.39 -18.69
CA ALA A 60 16.58 8.76 -17.38
C ALA A 60 15.82 9.54 -16.29
N ILE A 61 15.93 10.88 -16.29
CA ILE A 61 15.21 11.74 -15.33
C ILE A 61 13.72 11.73 -15.62
N ARG A 62 13.33 11.78 -16.89
CA ARG A 62 11.92 11.69 -17.31
C ARG A 62 11.29 10.37 -16.87
N ARG A 63 11.98 9.24 -17.09
CA ARG A 63 11.54 7.93 -16.63
C ARG A 63 11.41 7.88 -15.11
N LEU A 64 12.37 8.44 -14.38
CA LEU A 64 12.35 8.50 -12.91
C LEU A 64 11.15 9.30 -12.36
N SER A 65 10.75 10.38 -13.04
CA SER A 65 9.61 11.24 -12.68
C SER A 65 8.27 10.78 -13.25
N ASN A 66 8.24 9.74 -14.09
CA ASN A 66 7.01 9.26 -14.71
C ASN A 66 6.22 8.42 -13.70
N ILE A 67 5.10 8.94 -13.21
CA ILE A 67 4.27 8.18 -12.27
C ILE A 67 3.40 7.14 -12.99
N ALA A 68 3.09 7.34 -14.27
CA ALA A 68 2.38 6.38 -15.13
C ALA A 68 3.25 5.18 -15.53
N ARG A 69 4.33 4.92 -14.80
CA ARG A 69 5.24 3.79 -14.98
C ARG A 69 5.56 3.16 -13.64
N GLU A 70 5.57 1.84 -13.63
CA GLU A 70 5.91 1.02 -12.46
C GLU A 70 7.42 0.91 -12.15
N ASP A 71 8.25 1.88 -12.57
CA ASP A 71 9.71 1.81 -12.42
C ASP A 71 10.38 3.13 -11.98
N GLY A 72 9.58 4.05 -11.44
CA GLY A 72 10.00 5.41 -11.03
C GLY A 72 9.92 5.69 -9.52
N VAL A 73 10.06 6.97 -9.16
CA VAL A 73 9.94 7.43 -7.77
C VAL A 73 8.52 7.24 -7.23
N GLY A 74 7.50 7.34 -8.10
CA GLY A 74 6.10 7.07 -7.75
C GLY A 74 5.93 5.66 -7.19
N THR A 75 6.35 4.64 -7.94
CA THR A 75 6.31 3.23 -7.52
C THR A 75 7.11 2.97 -6.25
N TRP A 76 8.29 3.57 -6.11
CA TRP A 76 9.08 3.46 -4.87
C TRP A 76 8.34 4.05 -3.67
N PHE A 77 7.73 5.23 -3.83
CA PHE A 77 6.97 5.90 -2.79
C PHE A 77 5.76 5.06 -2.39
N MET A 78 4.97 4.61 -3.36
CA MET A 78 3.80 3.77 -3.19
C MET A 78 4.13 2.46 -2.47
N SER A 79 5.06 1.66 -3.01
CA SER A 79 5.47 0.38 -2.40
C SER A 79 6.02 0.57 -0.98
N THR A 80 6.72 1.67 -0.71
CA THR A 80 7.17 2.03 0.65
C THR A 80 5.99 2.34 1.58
N GLN A 81 5.01 3.12 1.13
CA GLN A 81 3.79 3.41 1.90
C GLN A 81 3.01 2.13 2.20
N THR A 82 2.85 1.26 1.20
CA THR A 82 2.17 -0.04 1.32
C THR A 82 2.90 -0.94 2.32
N LEU A 83 4.24 -0.98 2.28
CA LEU A 83 5.04 -1.72 3.26
C LEU A 83 4.85 -1.16 4.67
N LEU A 84 4.89 0.17 4.84
CA LEU A 84 4.65 0.81 6.14
C LEU A 84 3.24 0.53 6.68
N ALA A 85 2.23 0.47 5.80
CA ALA A 85 0.87 0.06 6.18
C ALA A 85 0.85 -1.39 6.66
N GLY A 86 1.49 -2.31 5.93
CA GLY A 86 1.64 -3.72 6.32
C GLY A 86 2.39 -3.90 7.66
N LEU A 87 3.48 -3.18 7.88
CA LEU A 87 4.22 -3.19 9.14
C LEU A 87 3.40 -2.61 10.29
N THR A 88 2.61 -1.55 10.05
CA THR A 88 1.70 -0.99 11.04
C THR A 88 0.63 -2.01 11.44
N LEU A 89 0.06 -2.74 10.49
CA LEU A 89 -0.87 -3.85 10.75
C LEU A 89 -0.21 -4.99 11.54
N LEU A 90 1.05 -5.31 11.24
CA LEU A 90 1.81 -6.30 12.00
C LEU A 90 2.01 -5.86 13.46
N LEU A 91 2.31 -4.58 13.70
CA LEU A 91 2.36 -4.02 15.06
C LEU A 91 1.00 -4.10 15.76
N ILE A 92 -0.10 -3.80 15.05
CA ILE A 92 -1.45 -3.96 15.60
C ILE A 92 -1.68 -5.42 16.02
N PHE A 93 -1.33 -6.39 15.18
CA PHE A 93 -1.42 -7.81 15.52
C PHE A 93 -0.66 -8.15 16.80
N LEU A 94 0.59 -7.69 16.95
CA LEU A 94 1.41 -7.96 18.12
C LEU A 94 0.81 -7.37 19.40
N VAL A 95 0.30 -6.14 19.33
CA VAL A 95 -0.38 -5.47 20.44
C VAL A 95 -1.64 -6.21 20.86
N GLN A 96 -2.47 -6.56 19.89
CA GLN A 96 -3.72 -7.27 20.14
C GLN A 96 -3.45 -8.68 20.70
N ARG A 97 -2.36 -9.33 20.27
CA ARG A 97 -1.91 -10.61 20.82
C ARG A 97 -1.54 -10.49 22.30
N GLY A 98 -0.81 -9.44 22.68
CA GLY A 98 -0.47 -9.17 24.07
C GLY A 98 -1.69 -8.88 24.95
N ARG A 99 -2.79 -8.40 24.36
CA ARG A 99 -4.07 -8.14 25.04
C ARG A 99 -4.98 -9.36 25.17
N GLY A 100 -4.59 -10.51 24.63
CA GLY A 100 -5.40 -11.73 24.70
C GLY A 100 -6.72 -11.67 23.94
N VAL A 101 -6.81 -10.87 22.86
CA VAL A 101 -8.04 -10.84 22.04
C VAL A 101 -8.32 -12.19 21.37
N ARG A 102 -9.57 -12.41 20.94
CA ARG A 102 -10.00 -13.67 20.31
C ARG A 102 -9.12 -14.04 19.12
N ARG A 103 -8.80 -15.34 18.98
CA ARG A 103 -7.95 -15.87 17.89
C ARG A 103 -8.38 -15.45 16.48
N ARG A 104 -9.69 -15.38 16.22
CA ARG A 104 -10.23 -14.93 14.92
C ARG A 104 -9.86 -13.48 14.59
N VAL A 105 -9.85 -12.60 15.60
CA VAL A 105 -9.45 -11.19 15.43
C VAL A 105 -7.95 -11.10 15.16
N LEU A 106 -7.14 -11.87 15.88
CA LEU A 106 -5.70 -11.96 15.63
C LEU A 106 -5.38 -12.45 14.22
N ALA A 107 -6.06 -13.52 13.78
CA ALA A 107 -5.90 -14.03 12.42
C ALA A 107 -6.27 -12.99 11.37
N GLY A 108 -7.31 -12.18 11.60
CA GLY A 108 -7.70 -11.11 10.68
C GLY A 108 -6.65 -10.01 10.56
N TRP A 109 -6.06 -9.55 11.68
CA TRP A 109 -4.96 -8.59 11.65
C TRP A 109 -3.72 -9.13 10.95
N LEU A 110 -3.37 -10.40 11.22
CA LEU A 110 -2.22 -11.04 10.58
C LEU A 110 -2.44 -11.23 9.08
N LEU A 111 -3.66 -11.61 8.67
CA LEU A 111 -4.02 -11.76 7.26
C LEU A 111 -3.92 -10.41 6.52
N LEU A 112 -4.44 -9.32 7.10
CA LEU A 112 -4.28 -7.98 6.52
C LEU A 112 -2.81 -7.57 6.45
N ALA A 113 -2.02 -7.79 7.50
CA ALA A 113 -0.60 -7.47 7.48
C ALA A 113 0.13 -8.22 6.36
N GLY A 114 -0.12 -9.53 6.22
CA GLY A 114 0.43 -10.34 5.14
C GLY A 114 0.00 -9.86 3.75
N PHE A 115 -1.28 -9.50 3.59
CA PHE A 115 -1.81 -8.98 2.34
C PHE A 115 -1.14 -7.66 1.92
N PHE A 116 -1.04 -6.67 2.81
CA PHE A 116 -0.37 -5.40 2.48
C PHE A 116 1.13 -5.56 2.27
N ILE A 117 1.83 -6.42 3.04
CA ILE A 117 3.25 -6.70 2.78
C ILE A 117 3.42 -7.36 1.41
N TRP A 118 2.53 -8.28 1.03
CA TRP A 118 2.55 -8.90 -0.28
C TRP A 118 2.27 -7.89 -1.40
N MET A 119 1.29 -6.98 -1.24
CA MET A 119 1.05 -5.90 -2.21
C MET A 119 2.27 -5.01 -2.39
N ALA A 120 2.98 -4.66 -1.30
CA ALA A 120 4.21 -3.88 -1.42
C ALA A 120 5.30 -4.60 -2.24
N VAL A 121 5.37 -5.93 -2.15
CA VAL A 121 6.29 -6.74 -2.95
C VAL A 121 5.81 -6.82 -4.40
N ASP A 122 4.51 -6.98 -4.61
CA ASP A 122 3.88 -6.98 -5.93
C ASP A 122 4.18 -5.68 -6.67
N ASP A 123 3.81 -4.51 -6.13
CA ASP A 123 4.07 -3.19 -6.74
C ASP A 123 5.57 -2.98 -7.05
N ALA A 124 6.46 -3.41 -6.15
CA ALA A 124 7.89 -3.24 -6.33
C ALA A 124 8.51 -4.17 -7.39
N SER A 125 7.83 -5.27 -7.74
CA SER A 125 8.36 -6.30 -8.64
C SER A 125 7.45 -6.67 -9.81
N GLN A 126 6.29 -6.02 -9.91
CA GLN A 126 5.29 -6.14 -10.98
C GLN A 126 4.81 -7.60 -11.11
N ILE A 127 4.52 -8.27 -9.98
CA ILE A 127 4.21 -9.71 -10.00
C ILE A 127 2.91 -9.96 -10.76
N HIS A 128 1.88 -9.15 -10.53
CA HIS A 128 0.59 -9.32 -11.21
C HIS A 128 0.71 -9.10 -12.72
N GLU A 129 1.45 -8.09 -13.18
CA GLU A 129 1.73 -7.87 -14.61
C GLU A 129 2.49 -9.05 -15.23
N ARG A 130 3.55 -9.50 -14.55
CA ARG A 130 4.40 -10.62 -15.02
C ARG A 130 3.64 -11.94 -15.03
N LEU A 131 2.75 -12.15 -14.06
CA LEU A 131 1.90 -13.33 -14.02
C LEU A 131 0.89 -13.31 -15.18
N GLY A 132 0.28 -12.16 -15.46
CA GLY A 132 -0.64 -12.00 -16.58
C GLY A 132 0.03 -12.27 -17.93
N SER A 133 1.21 -11.69 -18.17
CA SER A 133 1.98 -11.92 -19.40
C SER A 133 2.46 -13.37 -19.54
N THR A 134 2.92 -13.99 -18.44
CA THR A 134 3.33 -15.40 -18.42
C THR A 134 2.16 -16.33 -18.71
N PHE A 135 0.98 -16.06 -18.14
CA PHE A 135 -0.22 -16.85 -18.39
C PHE A 135 -0.66 -16.78 -19.85
N LYS A 136 -0.67 -15.57 -20.44
CA LYS A 136 -0.96 -15.39 -21.86
C LYS A 136 0.00 -16.19 -22.74
N ALA A 137 1.31 -16.07 -22.49
CA ALA A 137 2.33 -16.80 -23.25
C ALA A 137 2.21 -18.32 -23.11
N ALA A 138 1.83 -18.83 -21.93
CA ALA A 138 1.63 -20.26 -21.70
C ALA A 138 0.44 -20.83 -22.49
N VAL A 139 -0.66 -20.08 -22.60
CA VAL A 139 -1.83 -20.49 -23.40
C VAL A 139 -1.53 -20.43 -24.90
N GLU A 140 -0.81 -19.41 -25.35
CA GLU A 140 -0.34 -19.34 -26.74
C GLU A 140 0.59 -20.51 -27.09
N ALA A 141 1.48 -20.89 -26.17
CA ALA A 141 2.43 -22.00 -26.35
C ALA A 141 1.79 -23.40 -26.27
N SER A 142 0.66 -23.57 -25.56
CA SER A 142 -0.04 -24.86 -25.49
C SER A 142 -0.76 -25.23 -26.79
N GLY A 143 -0.88 -24.28 -27.72
CA GLY A 143 -1.68 -24.45 -28.93
C GLY A 143 -3.18 -24.45 -28.65
N ASP A 144 -3.61 -24.06 -27.45
CA ASP A 144 -5.01 -23.82 -27.14
C ASP A 144 -5.48 -22.59 -27.92
N GLY A 145 -6.15 -22.85 -29.05
CA GLY A 145 -6.79 -21.79 -29.82
C GLY A 145 -7.96 -21.16 -29.04
N PRO A 146 -8.48 -20.02 -29.52
CA PRO A 146 -9.66 -19.36 -28.92
C PRO A 146 -10.92 -20.26 -28.85
N ALA A 147 -10.91 -21.40 -29.56
CA ALA A 147 -11.96 -22.40 -29.54
C ALA A 147 -11.89 -23.39 -28.35
N THR A 148 -10.78 -23.51 -27.61
CA THR A 148 -10.59 -24.53 -26.55
C THR A 148 -10.21 -23.95 -25.18
N GLY A 149 -10.65 -24.63 -24.12
CA GLY A 149 -10.15 -24.49 -22.74
C GLY A 149 -9.94 -23.05 -22.24
N LEU A 150 -8.70 -22.77 -21.83
CA LEU A 150 -8.24 -21.48 -21.29
C LEU A 150 -8.08 -20.41 -22.38
N GLY A 151 -7.84 -20.81 -23.64
CA GLY A 151 -7.77 -19.89 -24.79
C GLY A 151 -9.08 -19.14 -25.00
N ARG A 152 -10.23 -19.82 -24.84
CA ARG A 152 -11.55 -19.16 -24.90
C ARG A 152 -11.76 -18.16 -23.76
N VAL A 153 -11.28 -18.46 -22.56
CA VAL A 153 -11.42 -17.55 -21.40
C VAL A 153 -10.61 -16.27 -21.63
N LEU A 154 -9.39 -16.40 -22.15
CA LEU A 154 -8.57 -15.25 -22.54
C LEU A 154 -9.20 -14.44 -23.68
N ASP A 155 -9.76 -15.10 -24.69
CA ASP A 155 -10.37 -14.44 -25.85
C ASP A 155 -11.65 -13.66 -25.49
N VAL A 156 -12.42 -14.13 -24.50
CA VAL A 156 -13.67 -13.49 -24.07
C VAL A 156 -13.43 -12.39 -23.03
N PHE A 157 -12.33 -12.44 -22.29
CA PHE A 157 -12.04 -11.43 -21.29
C PHE A 157 -11.43 -10.19 -21.94
N PRO A 158 -12.10 -9.03 -21.88
CA PRO A 158 -11.79 -7.92 -22.78
C PRO A 158 -10.67 -7.01 -22.28
N SER A 159 -9.99 -7.35 -21.17
CA SER A 159 -9.01 -6.49 -20.50
C SER A 159 -7.77 -7.29 -20.06
N TYR A 160 -6.96 -6.76 -19.15
CA TYR A 160 -5.67 -7.32 -18.80
C TYR A 160 -5.74 -8.76 -18.22
N PRO A 161 -4.91 -9.71 -18.70
CA PRO A 161 -4.97 -11.10 -18.24
C PRO A 161 -4.74 -11.30 -16.75
N TRP A 162 -4.00 -10.40 -16.09
CA TRP A 162 -3.78 -10.47 -14.65
C TRP A 162 -5.10 -10.38 -13.87
N GLN A 163 -6.07 -9.61 -14.38
CA GLN A 163 -7.35 -9.39 -13.73
C GLN A 163 -8.16 -10.68 -13.66
N LEU A 164 -8.09 -11.55 -14.67
CA LEU A 164 -8.74 -12.87 -14.62
C LEU A 164 -8.27 -13.72 -13.43
N ILE A 165 -6.99 -13.61 -13.09
CA ILE A 165 -6.33 -14.48 -12.11
C ILE A 165 -6.39 -13.87 -10.71
N LEU A 166 -6.03 -12.59 -10.59
CA LEU A 166 -5.80 -11.93 -9.31
C LEU A 166 -6.94 -11.01 -8.88
N MET A 167 -7.73 -10.44 -9.80
CA MET A 167 -8.85 -9.56 -9.43
C MET A 167 -9.88 -10.27 -8.51
N PRO A 168 -10.25 -11.56 -8.70
CA PRO A 168 -11.13 -12.24 -7.75
C PRO A 168 -10.51 -12.33 -6.34
N VAL A 169 -9.19 -12.55 -6.25
CA VAL A 169 -8.48 -12.60 -4.97
C VAL A 169 -8.46 -11.22 -4.32
N PHE A 170 -8.19 -10.15 -5.08
CA PHE A 170 -8.22 -8.77 -4.60
C PHE A 170 -9.61 -8.31 -4.19
N ALA A 171 -10.65 -8.69 -4.94
CA ALA A 171 -12.03 -8.40 -4.59
C ALA A 171 -12.42 -9.07 -3.26
N LEU A 172 -12.06 -10.35 -3.08
CA LEU A 172 -12.28 -11.05 -1.82
C LEU A 172 -11.48 -10.45 -0.67
N ALA A 173 -10.24 -10.04 -0.91
CA ALA A 173 -9.42 -9.35 0.08
C ALA A 173 -10.02 -7.98 0.47
N GLY A 174 -10.49 -7.20 -0.51
CA GLY A 174 -11.17 -5.92 -0.30
C GLY A 174 -12.48 -6.07 0.49
N LEU A 175 -13.30 -7.07 0.17
CA LEU A 175 -14.52 -7.40 0.91
C LEU A 175 -14.20 -7.85 2.34
N PHE A 176 -13.18 -8.69 2.51
CA PHE A 176 -12.70 -9.11 3.83
C PHE A 176 -12.21 -7.91 4.65
N LEU A 177 -11.39 -7.05 4.05
CA LEU A 177 -10.87 -5.83 4.66
C LEU A 177 -12.01 -4.92 5.10
N LEU A 178 -12.97 -4.64 4.21
CA LEU A 178 -14.15 -3.83 4.52
C LEU A 178 -14.89 -4.43 5.72
N ASN A 179 -15.31 -5.69 5.62
CA ASN A 179 -16.09 -6.34 6.68
C ASN A 179 -15.33 -6.38 8.01
N PHE A 180 -14.07 -6.80 7.99
CA PHE A 180 -13.25 -6.91 9.19
C PHE A 180 -13.01 -5.56 9.84
N LEU A 181 -12.57 -4.55 9.09
CA LEU A 181 -12.28 -3.23 9.65
C LEU A 181 -13.56 -2.48 10.04
N TRP A 182 -14.70 -2.73 9.40
CA TRP A 182 -15.98 -2.14 9.81
C TRP A 182 -16.32 -2.47 11.27
N ASP A 183 -16.05 -3.72 11.67
CA ASP A 183 -16.24 -4.21 13.04
C ASP A 183 -15.15 -3.72 14.00
N GLN A 184 -13.93 -3.44 13.50
CA GLN A 184 -12.83 -2.97 14.35
C GLN A 184 -12.80 -1.46 14.54
N LEU A 185 -13.41 -0.68 13.64
CA LEU A 185 -13.41 0.78 13.68
C LEU A 185 -14.68 1.29 14.38
N ASP A 186 -14.49 1.88 15.57
CA ASP A 186 -15.59 2.37 16.41
C ASP A 186 -16.17 3.74 15.98
N ASP A 187 -15.42 4.52 15.19
CA ASP A 187 -15.78 5.91 14.84
C ASP A 187 -16.19 6.03 13.36
N ASN A 188 -17.30 6.74 13.13
CA ASN A 188 -17.84 6.97 11.78
C ASN A 188 -16.83 7.66 10.86
N ARG A 189 -15.97 8.55 11.38
CA ARG A 189 -14.94 9.19 10.55
C ARG A 189 -13.92 8.20 10.02
N ALA A 190 -13.57 7.17 10.80
CA ALA A 190 -12.67 6.12 10.35
C ALA A 190 -13.33 5.22 9.30
N ARG A 191 -14.64 4.95 9.43
CA ARG A 191 -15.43 4.21 8.42
C ARG A 191 -15.58 4.99 7.11
N VAL A 192 -15.79 6.31 7.17
CA VAL A 192 -15.80 7.16 5.97
C VAL A 192 -14.43 7.12 5.27
N LYS A 193 -13.33 7.20 6.02
CA LYS A 193 -11.99 7.03 5.46
C LYS A 193 -11.80 5.65 4.83
N LEU A 194 -12.30 4.58 5.46
CA LEU A 194 -12.25 3.23 4.91
C LEU A 194 -12.98 3.14 3.56
N ILE A 195 -14.20 3.68 3.46
CA ILE A 195 -14.95 3.75 2.20
C ILE A 195 -14.19 4.59 1.17
N ALA A 196 -13.63 5.73 1.57
CA ALA A 196 -12.86 6.58 0.66
C ALA A 196 -11.62 5.87 0.11
N ALA A 197 -10.85 5.17 0.96
CA ALA A 197 -9.67 4.42 0.54
C ALA A 197 -10.04 3.29 -0.44
N LEU A 198 -11.05 2.48 -0.09
CA LEU A 198 -11.55 1.43 -0.98
C LEU A 198 -12.14 1.99 -2.28
N GLY A 199 -12.79 3.15 -2.21
CA GLY A 199 -13.30 3.85 -3.38
C GLY A 199 -12.19 4.29 -4.33
N CYS A 200 -11.05 4.75 -3.80
CA CYS A 200 -9.89 5.10 -4.63
C CYS A 200 -9.38 3.88 -5.39
N PHE A 201 -9.14 2.75 -4.71
CA PHE A 201 -8.73 1.50 -5.38
C PHE A 201 -9.77 0.96 -6.35
N ALA A 202 -11.06 1.02 -6.01
CA ALA A 202 -12.12 0.55 -6.92
C ALA A 202 -12.17 1.39 -8.21
N VAL A 203 -11.94 2.70 -8.11
CA VAL A 203 -11.85 3.57 -9.30
C VAL A 203 -10.55 3.30 -10.05
N ALA A 204 -9.40 3.16 -9.38
CA ALA A 204 -8.12 2.84 -10.02
C ALA A 204 -8.18 1.53 -10.81
N VAL A 205 -8.63 0.43 -10.19
CA VAL A 205 -8.84 -0.86 -10.89
C VAL A 205 -9.84 -0.72 -12.04
N GLY A 206 -10.84 0.16 -11.92
CA GLY A 206 -11.75 0.47 -13.01
C GLY A 206 -11.09 1.19 -14.18
N LEU A 207 -10.17 2.12 -13.90
CA LEU A 207 -9.37 2.82 -14.90
C LEU A 207 -8.42 1.85 -15.61
N ASP A 208 -7.75 0.97 -14.87
CA ASP A 208 -6.89 -0.09 -15.41
C ASP A 208 -7.69 -1.06 -16.31
N PHE A 209 -8.89 -1.45 -15.86
CA PHE A 209 -9.79 -2.27 -16.67
C PHE A 209 -10.14 -1.61 -17.99
N ILE A 210 -10.49 -0.33 -17.98
CA ILE A 210 -10.83 0.45 -19.18
C ILE A 210 -9.61 0.60 -20.09
N GLU A 211 -8.42 0.77 -19.52
CA GLU A 211 -7.17 0.84 -20.27
C GLU A 211 -6.91 -0.44 -21.07
N GLY A 212 -7.11 -1.60 -20.45
CA GLY A 212 -6.90 -2.89 -21.09
C GLY A 212 -7.91 -3.23 -22.19
N LEU A 213 -8.98 -2.44 -22.38
CA LEU A 213 -9.98 -2.67 -23.43
C LEU A 213 -9.42 -2.38 -24.83
N GLU A 214 -9.79 -3.22 -25.80
CA GLU A 214 -9.55 -2.94 -27.22
C GLU A 214 -10.19 -1.59 -27.65
N PRO A 215 -9.58 -0.83 -28.58
CA PRO A 215 -10.08 0.48 -29.01
C PRO A 215 -11.50 0.45 -29.58
N GLU A 216 -11.90 -0.64 -30.22
CA GLU A 216 -13.23 -0.82 -30.82
C GLU A 216 -14.31 -1.16 -29.79
N ASN A 217 -13.93 -1.45 -28.54
CA ASN A 217 -14.88 -1.79 -27.48
C ASN A 217 -15.73 -0.57 -27.11
N SER A 218 -17.07 -0.72 -27.08
CA SER A 218 -17.99 0.37 -26.76
C SER A 218 -17.85 0.95 -25.35
N PHE A 219 -17.20 0.22 -24.43
CA PHE A 219 -16.92 0.67 -23.07
C PHE A 219 -15.53 1.30 -22.92
N ASN A 220 -14.71 1.34 -23.98
CA ASN A 220 -13.40 2.00 -23.95
C ASN A 220 -13.57 3.52 -23.94
N LEU A 221 -13.73 4.08 -22.73
CA LEU A 221 -13.90 5.52 -22.53
C LEU A 221 -12.70 6.31 -23.05
N TYR A 222 -11.49 5.76 -23.02
CA TYR A 222 -10.31 6.45 -23.54
C TYR A 222 -10.37 6.59 -25.06
N ALA A 223 -10.75 5.55 -25.78
CA ALA A 223 -10.97 5.61 -27.23
C ALA A 223 -12.08 6.62 -27.59
N ILE A 224 -13.18 6.64 -26.82
CA ILE A 224 -14.28 7.60 -26.99
C ILE A 224 -13.78 9.04 -26.78
N ILE A 225 -13.02 9.30 -25.73
CA ILE A 225 -12.47 10.65 -25.45
C ILE A 225 -11.51 11.08 -26.56
N LYS A 226 -10.61 10.20 -27.00
CA LYS A 226 -9.68 10.47 -28.11
C LYS A 226 -10.42 10.77 -29.42
N GLY A 227 -11.53 10.08 -29.70
CA GLY A 227 -12.33 10.27 -30.91
C GLY A 227 -13.29 11.46 -30.87
N SER A 228 -13.70 11.91 -29.68
CA SER A 228 -14.72 12.97 -29.50
C SER A 228 -14.14 14.32 -29.08
N THR A 229 -12.87 14.39 -28.69
CA THR A 229 -12.20 15.62 -28.24
C THR A 229 -11.00 15.95 -29.12
N ALA A 230 -10.49 17.19 -29.02
CA ALA A 230 -9.25 17.59 -29.68
C ALA A 230 -7.99 17.25 -28.85
N LEU A 231 -8.11 16.43 -27.80
CA LEU A 231 -6.99 16.01 -26.97
C LEU A 231 -6.12 15.01 -27.75
N SER A 232 -4.80 15.09 -27.57
CA SER A 232 -3.91 14.08 -28.16
C SER A 232 -4.11 12.73 -27.48
N GLY A 233 -3.89 11.64 -28.23
CA GLY A 233 -3.91 10.27 -27.69
C GLY A 233 -2.97 10.12 -26.50
N ASP A 234 -1.73 10.59 -26.66
CA ASP A 234 -0.70 10.61 -25.61
C ASP A 234 -1.15 11.33 -24.34
N PHE A 235 -1.94 12.40 -24.45
CA PHE A 235 -2.47 13.12 -23.29
C PHE A 235 -3.46 12.24 -22.52
N VAL A 236 -4.41 11.63 -23.23
CA VAL A 236 -5.44 10.79 -22.61
C VAL A 236 -4.81 9.56 -21.95
N ASP A 237 -3.88 8.89 -22.64
CA ASP A 237 -3.20 7.69 -22.13
C ASP A 237 -2.32 8.01 -20.92
N HIS A 238 -1.57 9.10 -20.99
CA HIS A 238 -0.67 9.45 -19.89
C HIS A 238 -1.43 9.88 -18.64
N PHE A 239 -2.42 10.79 -18.76
CA PHE A 239 -3.10 11.34 -17.60
C PHE A 239 -4.17 10.40 -17.01
N SER A 240 -4.68 9.42 -17.78
CA SER A 240 -5.51 8.35 -17.21
C SER A 240 -4.70 7.46 -16.27
N LYS A 241 -3.52 6.99 -16.70
CA LYS A 241 -2.57 6.26 -15.85
C LYS A 241 -2.09 7.09 -14.66
N SER A 242 -1.72 8.34 -14.89
CA SER A 242 -1.30 9.26 -13.84
C SER A 242 -2.40 9.42 -12.77
N LEU A 243 -3.68 9.49 -13.19
CA LEU A 243 -4.83 9.54 -12.28
C LEU A 243 -5.03 8.22 -11.51
N GLU A 244 -4.93 7.08 -12.20
CA GLU A 244 -5.02 5.75 -11.60
C GLU A 244 -4.00 5.61 -10.45
N GLU A 245 -2.72 5.78 -10.76
CA GLU A 245 -1.59 5.71 -9.82
C GLU A 245 -1.77 6.69 -8.64
N THR A 246 -2.27 7.89 -8.93
CA THR A 246 -2.57 8.89 -7.89
C THR A 246 -3.68 8.43 -6.95
N LEU A 247 -4.73 7.81 -7.47
CA LEU A 247 -5.83 7.29 -6.65
C LEU A 247 -5.35 6.14 -5.77
N GLU A 248 -4.54 5.24 -6.30
CA GLU A 248 -3.96 4.17 -5.51
C GLU A 248 -3.11 4.73 -4.35
N MET A 249 -2.20 5.66 -4.64
CA MET A 249 -1.35 6.29 -3.62
C MET A 249 -2.19 6.98 -2.53
N LEU A 250 -3.20 7.75 -2.94
CA LEU A 250 -4.12 8.40 -2.03
C LEU A 250 -4.88 7.40 -1.16
N GLY A 251 -5.36 6.31 -1.76
CA GLY A 251 -6.02 5.20 -1.05
C GLY A 251 -5.09 4.61 0.02
N MET A 252 -3.83 4.38 -0.32
CA MET A 252 -2.82 3.85 0.59
C MET A 252 -2.50 4.82 1.73
N THR A 253 -2.37 6.12 1.45
CA THR A 253 -2.22 7.18 2.45
C THR A 253 -3.37 7.20 3.46
N ILE A 254 -4.61 7.03 2.97
CA ILE A 254 -5.79 6.98 3.84
C ILE A 254 -5.76 5.71 4.71
N PHE A 255 -5.42 4.54 4.14
CA PHE A 255 -5.25 3.30 4.90
C PHE A 255 -4.20 3.42 6.00
N LEU A 256 -3.02 3.91 5.67
CA LEU A 256 -1.94 4.12 6.64
C LEU A 256 -2.41 5.04 7.79
N SER A 257 -3.18 6.10 7.47
CA SER A 257 -3.78 6.97 8.49
C SER A 257 -4.78 6.25 9.40
N ILE A 258 -5.60 5.34 8.85
CA ILE A 258 -6.54 4.52 9.63
C ILE A 258 -5.76 3.58 10.55
N PHE A 259 -4.77 2.86 10.03
CA PHE A 259 -4.01 1.87 10.78
C PHE A 259 -3.18 2.52 11.89
N PHE A 260 -2.51 3.62 11.59
CA PHE A 260 -1.76 4.37 12.61
C PHE A 260 -2.68 4.87 13.74
N LEU A 261 -3.84 5.44 13.39
CA LEU A 261 -4.78 5.92 14.40
C LEU A 261 -5.35 4.77 15.23
N TYR A 262 -5.65 3.62 14.62
CA TYR A 262 -6.05 2.41 15.34
C TYR A 262 -4.95 1.97 16.31
N LEU A 263 -3.70 1.83 15.83
CA LEU A 263 -2.56 1.44 16.64
C LEU A 263 -2.37 2.37 17.86
N SER A 264 -2.50 3.69 17.65
CA SER A 264 -2.36 4.67 18.73
C SER A 264 -3.43 4.57 19.82
N ARG A 265 -4.63 4.07 19.48
CA ARG A 265 -5.72 3.82 20.43
C ARG A 265 -5.59 2.43 21.06
N ALA A 266 -4.92 1.51 20.36
CA ALA A 266 -4.65 0.16 20.80
C ALA A 266 -3.57 0.08 21.89
N GLY A 267 -3.03 1.18 22.42
CA GLY A 267 -2.24 1.13 23.66
C GLY A 267 -1.15 2.18 23.79
N ARG A 268 -0.42 2.11 24.92
CA ARG A 268 0.83 2.83 25.13
C ARG A 268 1.98 1.90 24.78
N PHE A 269 2.96 2.43 24.07
CA PHE A 269 4.15 1.69 23.65
C PHE A 269 5.33 2.20 24.46
N LEU A 270 6.04 1.29 25.13
CA LEU A 270 7.34 1.56 25.72
C LEU A 270 8.38 0.82 24.88
N VAL A 271 9.35 1.54 24.35
CA VAL A 271 10.49 0.95 23.65
C VAL A 271 11.68 1.09 24.58
N GLU A 272 12.17 -0.04 25.10
CA GLU A 272 13.33 -0.10 25.97
C GLU A 272 14.51 -0.71 25.21
N PHE A 273 15.63 0.01 25.17
CA PHE A 273 16.88 -0.49 24.59
C PHE A 273 17.82 -0.91 25.71
N THR A 274 18.03 -2.22 25.89
CA THR A 274 18.99 -2.74 26.86
C THR A 274 20.36 -2.88 26.21
N GLY A 275 21.29 -1.97 26.52
CA GLY A 275 22.68 -2.08 26.09
C GLY A 275 23.41 -3.18 26.87
N VAL A 276 23.92 -4.21 26.18
CA VAL A 276 24.81 -5.19 26.81
C VAL A 276 26.21 -4.60 26.87
N THR A 277 26.61 -4.04 28.00
CA THR A 277 28.01 -3.69 28.23
C THR A 277 28.79 -4.99 28.46
N ARG A 278 29.68 -5.35 27.53
CA ARG A 278 30.64 -6.45 27.78
C ARG A 278 31.54 -6.03 28.95
N PRO A 279 31.80 -6.93 29.92
CA PRO A 279 32.76 -6.63 30.97
C PRO A 279 34.11 -6.35 30.30
N THR A 280 34.67 -5.18 30.54
CA THR A 280 36.08 -4.92 30.26
C THR A 280 36.88 -5.84 31.17
N GLY A 281 37.36 -6.95 30.62
CA GLY A 281 38.24 -7.85 31.33
C GLY A 281 39.49 -7.08 31.76
N ASN A 282 39.67 -6.90 33.07
CA ASN A 282 40.95 -6.51 33.62
C ASN A 282 41.88 -7.72 33.47
N GLY A 283 42.79 -7.63 32.49
CA GLY A 283 44.02 -8.42 32.46
C GLY A 283 45.04 -7.86 33.43
#